data_AF-A0A6I2ZUL8-F1
#
_entry.id   AF-A0A6I2ZUL8-F1
#
_cell.length_a   1.000
_cell.length_b   1.000
_cell.length_c   1.000
_cell.angle_alpha   90.00
_cell.angle_beta   90.00
_cell.angle_gamma   90.00
#
_symmetry.space_group_name_H-M   'P 1'
#
loop_
_entity.id
_entity.type
_entity.pdbx_description
1 polymer ?
#
loop_
_entity_poly.entity_id
_entity_poly.type
_entity_poly.pdbx_seq_one_letter_code
_entity_poly.pdbx_strand_id
1 'polypeptide(L)'
;MNRRLGLYVALILIVGLAINMSGKSGETSNAVFSNSVLPGTPAIMRNNQSVTNTWFCAGTSAAGESDNGTYGGEVVISNPLKTPVTGLLTILTSDQAPITQQINADPRSQLVIDINSLVSAQYASAFVELNDSAASVEQRALHPAGAAVSPCANRTSDQWYFADGFSAESSDLRLILTNPYLSPAIVNIEVATENGQRTPTNLQGFVIPAQSIRVLNIPESGFRDERTLAISVVATSGRIVAAKDQQYLGAGRLGHVLTLGSPSTSDQWWFADGEKGAGISETYMIFNPTDQDALADVVILGLDPAVASIQPTTLTIPAHDVVPFDVSAIVGLPDGPHGGAVSGQSGAQLVVERILTKPAGTSVATTAVLGVQRGFQSMRWSVPTSTTIAIEDVLIVLNTSPTDGVVTVYSVGPGGEEPVAGLSDIPIAANGLLLIDLVDPLAFGRELEVVSDQLILVERRLERTPTLRGRSGSLAIPEMPAS
;
A
#
# COMPACT_ATOMS: atom_id res chain seq x y z
N MET A 1 -77.21 31.21 -26.13
CA MET A 1 -76.90 30.00 -25.33
C MET A 1 -75.42 29.70 -25.49
N ASN A 2 -74.70 29.65 -24.36
CA ASN A 2 -73.34 29.12 -24.17
C ASN A 2 -72.13 29.93 -24.71
N ARG A 3 -72.05 31.18 -24.23
CA ARG A 3 -70.80 31.77 -23.73
C ARG A 3 -70.47 31.05 -22.41
N ARG A 4 -69.50 30.13 -22.39
CA ARG A 4 -68.77 29.56 -21.21
C ARG A 4 -68.18 28.19 -21.58
N LEU A 5 -67.09 28.17 -22.37
CA LEU A 5 -66.16 27.02 -22.39
C LEU A 5 -64.78 27.36 -22.99
N GLY A 6 -64.35 28.63 -22.95
CA GLY A 6 -63.09 29.09 -23.55
C GLY A 6 -62.21 29.92 -22.61
N LEU A 7 -62.39 29.78 -21.29
CA LEU A 7 -61.70 30.61 -20.28
C LEU A 7 -61.05 29.81 -19.14
N TYR A 8 -61.06 28.48 -19.20
CA TYR A 8 -60.34 27.62 -18.23
C TYR A 8 -59.04 27.01 -18.77
N VAL A 9 -58.73 27.17 -20.06
CA VAL A 9 -57.45 26.70 -20.65
C VAL A 9 -56.38 27.80 -20.65
N ALA A 10 -56.75 29.07 -20.46
CA ALA A 10 -55.82 30.20 -20.47
C ALA A 10 -55.29 30.61 -19.07
N LEU A 11 -55.77 30.01 -17.97
CA LEU A 11 -55.32 30.32 -16.60
C LEU A 11 -54.35 29.29 -15.99
N ILE A 12 -54.05 28.20 -16.70
CA ILE A 12 -52.98 27.24 -16.29
C ILE A 12 -51.65 27.55 -16.99
N LEU A 13 -51.64 28.45 -17.98
CA LEU A 13 -50.43 28.81 -18.74
C LEU A 13 -49.73 30.10 -18.28
N ILE A 14 -50.20 30.75 -17.21
CA ILE A 14 -49.59 32.01 -16.69
C ILE A 14 -49.09 31.88 -15.23
N VAL A 15 -49.25 30.72 -14.58
CA VAL A 15 -48.56 30.40 -13.30
C VAL A 15 -47.27 29.59 -13.52
N GLY A 16 -47.00 29.14 -14.76
CA GLY A 16 -45.81 28.36 -15.10
C GLY A 16 -44.60 29.15 -15.62
N LEU A 17 -44.64 30.48 -15.64
CA LEU A 17 -43.59 31.31 -16.25
C LEU A 17 -43.20 32.50 -15.35
N ALA A 18 -42.90 32.23 -14.09
CA ALA A 18 -42.34 33.22 -13.16
C ALA A 18 -41.47 32.57 -12.07
N ILE A 19 -40.56 31.66 -12.45
CA ILE A 19 -39.38 31.31 -11.65
C ILE A 19 -38.22 31.08 -12.63
N ASN A 20 -37.72 32.15 -13.24
CA ASN A 20 -36.46 32.08 -13.97
C ASN A 20 -35.73 33.43 -13.94
N MET A 21 -35.47 33.95 -12.74
CA MET A 21 -34.41 34.90 -12.43
C MET A 21 -34.09 34.82 -10.92
N SER A 22 -33.57 33.68 -10.47
CA SER A 22 -32.71 33.64 -9.28
C SER A 22 -31.30 33.43 -9.78
N GLY A 23 -30.39 34.29 -9.35
CA GLY A 23 -29.08 34.48 -9.95
C GLY A 23 -28.31 33.18 -10.17
N LYS A 24 -27.55 33.13 -11.27
CA LYS A 24 -26.32 32.35 -11.31
C LYS A 24 -25.39 32.95 -10.24
N SER A 25 -25.61 32.61 -8.97
CA SER A 25 -24.49 32.39 -8.08
C SER A 25 -23.72 31.27 -8.74
N GLY A 26 -22.61 31.60 -9.40
CA GLY A 26 -21.62 30.59 -9.67
C GLY A 26 -21.38 29.90 -8.34
N GLU A 27 -21.67 28.60 -8.27
CA GLU A 27 -21.12 27.79 -7.20
C GLU A 27 -19.62 27.93 -7.36
N THR A 28 -19.03 28.89 -6.64
CA THR A 28 -17.67 28.77 -6.16
C THR A 28 -17.70 27.51 -5.32
N SER A 29 -17.51 26.36 -5.98
CA SER A 29 -17.11 25.13 -5.32
C SER A 29 -15.84 25.52 -4.59
N ASN A 30 -15.96 25.77 -3.29
CA ASN A 30 -14.81 26.05 -2.46
C ASN A 30 -13.85 24.88 -2.69
N ALA A 31 -12.61 25.17 -3.11
CA ALA A 31 -11.58 24.15 -3.15
C ALA A 31 -11.51 23.54 -1.74
N VAL A 32 -11.84 22.25 -1.64
CA VAL A 32 -11.75 21.54 -0.37
C VAL A 32 -10.30 21.12 -0.23
N PHE A 33 -9.58 21.74 0.70
CA PHE A 33 -8.25 21.30 1.08
C PHE A 33 -8.38 19.95 1.81
N SER A 34 -8.22 18.86 1.05
CA SER A 34 -8.33 17.46 1.47
C SER A 34 -9.76 16.98 1.78
N ASN A 35 -10.31 16.09 0.95
CA ASN A 35 -11.46 15.27 1.34
C ASN A 35 -11.03 14.29 2.42
N SER A 36 -11.70 14.22 3.56
CA SER A 36 -11.46 13.23 4.62
C SER A 36 -11.85 11.82 4.14
N VAL A 37 -10.92 11.13 3.49
CA VAL A 37 -10.99 9.68 3.25
C VAL A 37 -10.69 8.97 4.57
N LEU A 38 -11.38 7.85 4.83
CA LEU A 38 -11.03 6.93 5.92
C LEU A 38 -9.52 6.60 5.83
N PRO A 39 -8.76 6.64 6.93
CA PRO A 39 -7.37 6.16 6.92
C PRO A 39 -7.37 4.72 6.40
N GLY A 40 -6.46 4.42 5.46
CA GLY A 40 -6.34 3.06 4.96
C GLY A 40 -5.28 2.87 3.89
N THR A 41 -5.51 1.93 2.98
CA THR A 41 -4.63 1.63 1.85
C THR A 41 -4.30 2.91 1.09
N PRO A 42 -3.01 3.21 0.84
CA PRO A 42 -2.64 4.38 0.05
C PRO A 42 -3.29 4.35 -1.33
N ALA A 43 -3.83 5.49 -1.77
CA ALA A 43 -4.65 5.58 -2.98
C ALA A 43 -4.54 6.96 -3.65
N ILE A 44 -4.65 6.97 -4.97
CA ILE A 44 -4.86 8.20 -5.75
C ILE A 44 -6.33 8.57 -5.63
N MET A 45 -6.63 9.76 -5.10
CA MET A 45 -8.00 10.25 -5.02
C MET A 45 -8.27 11.22 -6.18
N ARG A 46 -8.95 10.76 -7.23
CA ARG A 46 -9.34 11.65 -8.34
C ARG A 46 -10.61 12.41 -7.97
N ASN A 47 -10.47 13.63 -7.47
CA ASN A 47 -11.59 14.54 -7.25
C ASN A 47 -11.35 15.87 -7.98
N ASN A 48 -12.33 16.32 -8.76
CA ASN A 48 -12.34 17.64 -9.41
C ASN A 48 -12.31 18.82 -8.41
N GLN A 49 -12.47 18.57 -7.11
CA GLN A 49 -12.43 19.56 -6.03
C GLN A 49 -11.15 19.52 -5.18
N SER A 50 -10.33 18.46 -5.29
CA SER A 50 -9.07 18.34 -4.53
C SER A 50 -7.92 18.79 -5.39
N VAL A 51 -7.37 19.97 -5.07
CA VAL A 51 -6.33 20.62 -5.87
C VAL A 51 -4.92 20.28 -5.36
N THR A 52 -4.79 19.62 -4.21
CA THR A 52 -3.50 19.27 -3.61
C THR A 52 -3.55 17.91 -2.94
N ASN A 53 -2.42 17.20 -2.92
CA ASN A 53 -2.28 15.92 -2.23
C ASN A 53 -0.94 15.85 -1.51
N THR A 54 -0.92 15.28 -0.31
CA THR A 54 0.30 15.09 0.47
C THR A 54 0.55 13.60 0.64
N TRP A 55 1.76 13.18 0.28
CA TRP A 55 2.21 11.81 0.46
C TRP A 55 3.30 11.77 1.53
N PHE A 56 3.24 10.80 2.43
CA PHE A 56 4.16 10.63 3.54
C PHE A 56 4.89 9.29 3.41
N CYS A 57 6.14 9.36 3.00
CA CYS A 57 7.04 8.23 2.93
C CYS A 57 7.68 8.06 4.31
N ALA A 58 7.29 7.00 5.03
CA ALA A 58 7.64 6.80 6.43
C ALA A 58 9.16 6.78 6.68
N GLY A 59 9.95 6.42 5.67
CA GLY A 59 11.39 6.52 5.64
C GLY A 59 12.10 5.24 5.25
N THR A 60 13.37 5.39 4.91
CA THR A 60 14.30 4.33 4.52
C THR A 60 15.66 4.60 5.15
N SER A 61 16.58 3.64 5.07
CA SER A 61 17.98 3.96 5.31
C SER A 61 18.47 5.00 4.28
N ALA A 62 19.37 5.85 4.72
CA ALA A 62 20.08 6.90 4.00
C ALA A 62 21.60 6.85 4.32
N ALA A 63 22.07 5.71 4.83
CA ALA A 63 23.44 5.54 5.32
C ALA A 63 24.52 5.58 4.21
N GLY A 64 24.13 5.35 2.96
CA GLY A 64 24.99 5.41 1.79
C GLY A 64 25.79 4.13 1.58
N GLU A 65 26.95 4.27 0.95
CA GLU A 65 27.84 3.16 0.66
C GLU A 65 28.45 2.57 1.93
N SER A 66 28.55 1.24 1.97
CA SER A 66 29.21 0.48 3.03
C SER A 66 30.01 -0.68 2.46
N ASP A 67 30.86 -1.31 3.27
CA ASP A 67 31.67 -2.47 2.84
C ASP A 67 30.84 -3.64 2.31
N ASN A 68 29.59 -3.77 2.78
CA ASN A 68 28.69 -4.86 2.42
C ASN A 68 27.71 -4.48 1.28
N GLY A 69 27.79 -3.25 0.75
CA GLY A 69 26.91 -2.74 -0.31
C GLY A 69 26.25 -1.42 0.06
N THR A 70 25.28 -1.01 -0.76
CA THR A 70 24.64 0.31 -0.65
C THR A 70 23.38 0.26 0.21
N TYR A 71 23.29 1.17 1.17
CA TYR A 71 22.08 1.49 1.93
C TYR A 71 21.52 2.83 1.47
N GLY A 72 20.28 2.87 1.00
CA GLY A 72 19.76 4.11 0.46
C GLY A 72 18.26 4.18 0.33
N GLY A 73 17.81 5.36 -0.06
CA GLY A 73 16.42 5.73 -0.11
C GLY A 73 16.12 6.57 -1.34
N GLU A 74 15.03 6.24 -2.01
CA GLU A 74 14.52 7.08 -3.09
C GLU A 74 13.04 7.35 -2.88
N VAL A 75 12.62 8.55 -3.29
CA VAL A 75 11.22 8.90 -3.47
C VAL A 75 10.92 8.89 -4.97
N VAL A 76 9.93 8.09 -5.38
CA VAL A 76 9.48 7.99 -6.76
C VAL A 76 8.11 8.67 -6.87
N ILE A 77 8.04 9.70 -7.71
CA ILE A 77 6.82 10.47 -7.97
C ILE A 77 6.40 10.22 -9.41
N SER A 78 5.22 9.67 -9.59
CA SER A 78 4.62 9.42 -10.91
C SER A 78 3.63 10.52 -11.27
N ASN A 79 3.79 11.10 -12.47
CA ASN A 79 2.89 12.10 -13.01
C ASN A 79 2.15 11.57 -14.25
N PRO A 80 0.91 11.09 -14.11
CA PRO A 80 0.11 10.61 -15.24
C PRO A 80 -0.60 11.75 -15.99
N LEU A 81 -0.30 13.03 -15.73
CA LEU A 81 -1.00 14.15 -16.34
C LEU A 81 -0.28 14.69 -17.58
N LYS A 82 -1.04 15.43 -18.41
CA LYS A 82 -0.50 16.15 -19.57
C LYS A 82 0.14 17.50 -19.18
N THR A 83 0.12 17.84 -17.90
CA THR A 83 0.68 19.05 -17.31
C THR A 83 1.71 18.67 -16.25
N PRO A 84 2.73 19.52 -15.99
CA PRO A 84 3.67 19.26 -14.91
C PRO A 84 2.96 19.27 -13.56
N VAL A 85 3.40 18.38 -12.67
CA VAL A 85 3.00 18.39 -11.25
C VAL A 85 4.15 18.98 -10.46
N THR A 86 3.88 20.04 -9.71
CA THR A 86 4.87 20.75 -8.90
C THR A 86 4.55 20.60 -7.42
N GLY A 87 5.56 20.76 -6.59
CA GLY A 87 5.38 20.55 -5.16
C GLY A 87 6.57 20.92 -4.31
N LEU A 88 6.46 20.58 -3.04
CA LEU A 88 7.51 20.69 -2.05
C LEU A 88 7.80 19.30 -1.48
N LEU A 89 9.05 18.87 -1.62
CA LEU A 89 9.60 17.73 -0.89
C LEU A 89 10.20 18.25 0.43
N THR A 90 9.85 17.63 1.55
CA THR A 90 10.52 17.86 2.83
C THR A 90 11.13 16.55 3.33
N ILE A 91 12.43 16.55 3.61
CA ILE A 91 13.17 15.42 4.17
C ILE A 91 13.38 15.65 5.67
N LEU A 92 13.08 14.61 6.45
CA LEU A 92 13.21 14.60 7.91
C LEU A 92 14.23 13.56 8.33
N THR A 93 15.08 13.92 9.29
CA THR A 93 16.05 13.02 9.93
C THR A 93 15.96 13.13 11.45
N SER A 94 16.73 12.32 12.18
CA SER A 94 16.74 12.33 13.64
C SER A 94 17.46 13.55 14.23
N ASP A 95 18.45 14.07 13.52
CA ASP A 95 19.48 14.94 14.09
C ASP A 95 19.68 16.26 13.33
N GLN A 96 19.06 16.41 12.15
CA GLN A 96 19.16 17.61 11.31
C GLN A 96 17.82 18.33 11.19
N ALA A 97 17.88 19.64 10.98
CA ALA A 97 16.69 20.41 10.63
C ALA A 97 16.12 19.90 9.29
N PRO A 98 14.79 19.98 9.10
CA PRO A 98 14.17 19.59 7.84
C PRO A 98 14.78 20.29 6.63
N ILE A 99 15.00 19.52 5.57
CA ILE A 99 15.46 20.05 4.28
C ILE A 99 14.28 20.09 3.33
N THR A 100 14.06 21.25 2.70
CA THR A 100 12.95 21.46 1.76
C THR A 100 13.48 21.67 0.36
N GLN A 101 12.88 21.02 -0.64
CA GLN A 101 13.23 21.16 -2.04
C GLN A 101 11.98 21.32 -2.89
N GLN A 102 11.96 22.33 -3.76
CA GLN A 102 10.93 22.41 -4.79
C GLN A 102 11.15 21.31 -5.83
N ILE A 103 10.06 20.67 -6.21
CA ILE A 103 10.06 19.57 -7.17
C ILE A 103 9.12 19.88 -8.34
N ASN A 104 9.48 19.36 -9.50
CA ASN A 104 8.71 19.45 -10.73
C ASN A 104 8.79 18.10 -11.44
N ALA A 105 7.69 17.35 -11.44
CA ALA A 105 7.53 16.13 -12.22
C ALA A 105 6.94 16.50 -13.58
N ASP A 106 7.69 16.24 -14.65
CA ASP A 106 7.26 16.57 -16.01
C ASP A 106 6.00 15.80 -16.43
N PRO A 107 5.22 16.29 -17.40
CA PRO A 107 4.05 15.59 -17.91
C PRO A 107 4.37 14.15 -18.33
N ARG A 108 3.51 13.20 -17.95
CA ARG A 108 3.60 11.78 -18.35
C ARG A 108 5.00 11.20 -18.12
N SER A 109 5.52 11.40 -16.93
CA SER A 109 6.88 11.03 -16.56
C SER A 109 6.99 10.64 -15.09
N GLN A 110 8.19 10.21 -14.70
CA GLN A 110 8.55 9.91 -13.32
C GLN A 110 9.68 10.82 -12.88
N LEU A 111 9.57 11.31 -11.65
CA LEU A 111 10.65 11.99 -10.95
C LEU A 111 11.16 11.07 -9.83
N VAL A 112 12.40 10.64 -9.94
CA VAL A 112 13.10 9.86 -8.90
C VAL A 112 14.06 10.78 -8.16
N ILE A 113 13.95 10.81 -6.84
CA ILE A 113 14.77 11.64 -5.97
C ILE A 113 15.57 10.75 -5.04
N ASP A 114 16.89 10.77 -5.19
CA ASP A 114 17.82 10.09 -4.29
C ASP A 114 17.97 10.87 -2.97
N ILE A 115 17.48 10.28 -1.88
CA ILE A 115 17.51 10.88 -0.54
C ILE A 115 18.95 11.03 -0.05
N ASN A 116 19.84 10.08 -0.36
CA ASN A 116 21.24 10.10 0.06
C ASN A 116 22.03 11.26 -0.55
N SER A 117 21.59 11.78 -1.70
CA SER A 117 22.19 12.97 -2.32
C SER A 117 21.85 14.28 -1.58
N LEU A 118 20.81 14.27 -0.74
CA LEU A 118 20.26 15.45 -0.07
C LEU A 118 20.61 15.51 1.41
N VAL A 119 20.78 14.35 2.06
CA VAL A 119 21.08 14.25 3.49
C VAL A 119 22.18 13.24 3.80
N SER A 120 22.88 13.47 4.90
CA SER A 120 23.77 12.49 5.51
C SER A 120 23.21 12.10 6.87
N ALA A 121 22.58 10.94 6.94
CA ALA A 121 21.93 10.41 8.14
C ALA A 121 21.89 8.87 8.08
N GLN A 122 21.60 8.19 9.20
CA GLN A 122 21.31 6.76 9.14
C GLN A 122 20.02 6.56 8.37
N TYR A 123 18.91 7.12 8.86
CA TYR A 123 17.59 7.02 8.26
C TYR A 123 17.11 8.41 7.89
N ALA A 124 16.26 8.46 6.88
CA ALA A 124 15.56 9.66 6.49
C ALA A 124 14.15 9.30 6.03
N SER A 125 13.20 10.19 6.31
CA SER A 125 11.84 10.12 5.78
C SER A 125 11.54 11.33 4.94
N ALA A 126 10.46 11.25 4.18
CA ALA A 126 10.05 12.32 3.29
C ALA A 126 8.55 12.52 3.34
N PHE A 127 8.10 13.76 3.24
CA PHE A 127 6.74 14.04 2.81
C PHE A 127 6.74 14.99 1.62
N VAL A 128 5.79 14.77 0.72
CA VAL A 128 5.72 15.39 -0.59
C VAL A 128 4.35 16.06 -0.72
N GLU A 129 4.35 17.38 -0.80
CA GLU A 129 3.15 18.18 -1.02
C GLU A 129 3.05 18.51 -2.50
N LEU A 130 2.06 17.94 -3.19
CA LEU A 130 1.84 18.09 -4.62
C LEU A 130 0.63 18.99 -4.90
N ASN A 131 0.73 19.76 -5.98
CA ASN A 131 -0.34 20.64 -6.47
C ASN A 131 -1.38 19.92 -7.36
N ASP A 132 -1.40 18.58 -7.35
CA ASP A 132 -2.39 17.78 -8.03
C ASP A 132 -2.59 16.44 -7.29
N SER A 133 -3.82 15.92 -7.30
CA SER A 133 -4.17 14.69 -6.60
C SER A 133 -4.05 13.42 -7.43
N ALA A 134 -3.81 13.53 -8.74
CA ALA A 134 -3.63 12.38 -9.63
C ALA A 134 -2.20 11.79 -9.58
N ALA A 135 -1.23 12.54 -9.06
CA ALA A 135 0.13 12.04 -8.91
C ALA A 135 0.24 11.09 -7.71
N SER A 136 1.03 10.04 -7.90
CA SER A 136 1.29 9.01 -6.89
C SER A 136 2.74 9.03 -6.42
N VAL A 137 2.96 8.59 -5.18
CA VAL A 137 4.27 8.60 -4.55
C VAL A 137 4.52 7.29 -3.81
N GLU A 138 5.70 6.73 -4.04
CA GLU A 138 6.22 5.58 -3.30
C GLU A 138 7.69 5.80 -2.93
N GLN A 139 8.17 4.95 -2.04
CA GLN A 139 9.57 4.95 -1.62
C GLN A 139 10.23 3.62 -2.00
N ARG A 140 11.49 3.70 -2.43
CA ARG A 140 12.36 2.55 -2.68
C ARG A 140 13.48 2.54 -1.66
N ALA A 141 13.57 1.47 -0.88
CA ALA A 141 14.71 1.20 -0.04
C ALA A 141 15.74 0.39 -0.82
N LEU A 142 16.98 0.86 -0.82
CA LEU A 142 18.16 0.15 -1.30
C LEU A 142 18.85 -0.48 -0.11
N HIS A 143 19.14 -1.77 -0.20
CA HIS A 143 19.75 -2.52 0.87
C HIS A 143 20.60 -3.67 0.30
N PRO A 144 21.75 -4.04 0.90
CA PRO A 144 22.59 -5.15 0.42
C PRO A 144 21.87 -6.49 0.30
N ALA A 145 20.88 -6.73 1.13
CA ALA A 145 20.02 -7.91 1.10
C ALA A 145 18.80 -7.76 0.15
N GLY A 146 18.80 -6.79 -0.76
CA GLY A 146 17.75 -6.59 -1.77
C GLY A 146 16.98 -5.29 -1.59
N ALA A 147 16.61 -4.64 -2.69
CA ALA A 147 15.73 -3.49 -2.65
C ALA A 147 14.27 -3.89 -2.37
N ALA A 148 13.53 -2.95 -1.79
CA ALA A 148 12.11 -3.06 -1.51
C ALA A 148 11.38 -1.77 -1.86
N VAL A 149 10.13 -1.88 -2.30
CA VAL A 149 9.27 -0.74 -2.66
C VAL A 149 8.04 -0.74 -1.78
N SER A 150 7.67 0.41 -1.24
CA SER A 150 6.45 0.60 -0.46
C SER A 150 5.74 1.86 -0.92
N PRO A 151 4.42 1.83 -1.17
CA PRO A 151 3.62 3.05 -1.31
C PRO A 151 3.80 3.97 -0.10
N CYS A 152 3.77 5.28 -0.34
CA CYS A 152 3.76 6.27 0.74
C CYS A 152 2.32 6.49 1.21
N ALA A 153 2.11 6.88 2.47
CA ALA A 153 0.77 7.09 3.00
C ALA A 153 0.16 8.41 2.48
N ASN A 154 -1.16 8.47 2.28
CA ASN A 154 -1.82 9.76 1.99
C ASN A 154 -2.11 10.61 3.23
N ARG A 155 -1.99 10.04 4.44
CA ARG A 155 -2.31 10.71 5.70
C ARG A 155 -1.45 10.18 6.85
N THR A 156 -1.29 11.01 7.86
CA THR A 156 -0.83 10.60 9.18
C THR A 156 -1.97 10.00 10.01
N SER A 157 -1.65 9.12 10.94
CA SER A 157 -2.59 8.53 11.89
C SER A 157 -2.06 8.60 13.32
N ASP A 158 -2.96 8.57 14.30
CA ASP A 158 -2.68 8.33 15.71
C ASP A 158 -2.57 6.84 16.04
N GLN A 159 -2.88 5.96 15.10
CA GLN A 159 -2.75 4.51 15.24
C GLN A 159 -2.05 3.93 14.02
N TRP A 160 -1.06 3.06 14.23
CA TRP A 160 -0.40 2.30 13.19
C TRP A 160 -0.19 0.85 13.62
N TYR A 161 -0.43 -0.08 12.71
CA TYR A 161 -0.40 -1.50 12.99
C TYR A 161 0.50 -2.26 12.01
N PHE A 162 1.19 -3.26 12.54
CA PHE A 162 1.99 -4.23 11.79
C PHE A 162 1.56 -5.62 12.25
N ALA A 163 1.12 -6.47 11.33
CA ALA A 163 0.68 -7.83 11.68
C ALA A 163 1.84 -8.84 11.64
N ASP A 164 2.97 -8.49 11.03
CA ASP A 164 4.19 -9.29 11.00
C ASP A 164 5.42 -8.49 11.46
N GLY A 165 6.32 -9.20 12.12
CA GLY A 165 7.67 -8.81 12.45
C GLY A 165 8.45 -10.05 12.87
N PHE A 166 9.77 -10.00 12.72
CA PHE A 166 10.63 -11.16 12.95
C PHE A 166 11.99 -10.75 13.49
N SER A 167 12.43 -11.36 14.58
CA SER A 167 13.74 -11.09 15.18
C SER A 167 14.55 -12.35 15.50
N ALA A 168 14.10 -13.51 15.04
CA ALA A 168 14.83 -14.76 15.17
C ALA A 168 16.13 -14.79 14.32
N GLU A 169 17.12 -15.54 14.81
CA GLU A 169 18.42 -15.75 14.15
C GLU A 169 19.15 -14.43 13.85
N SER A 170 19.12 -13.50 14.81
CA SER A 170 19.72 -12.15 14.68
C SER A 170 19.13 -11.27 13.58
N SER A 171 17.96 -11.64 13.02
CA SER A 171 17.24 -10.78 12.08
C SER A 171 16.94 -9.42 12.69
N ASP A 172 17.13 -8.35 11.92
CA ASP A 172 16.95 -6.98 12.39
C ASP A 172 15.56 -6.47 12.02
N LEU A 173 14.86 -5.88 12.99
CA LEU A 173 13.53 -5.27 12.81
C LEU A 173 13.54 -3.88 13.41
N ARG A 174 13.29 -2.88 12.58
CA ARG A 174 13.25 -1.47 12.97
C ARG A 174 11.92 -0.85 12.62
N LEU A 175 11.36 -0.08 13.55
CA LEU A 175 10.23 0.80 13.26
C LEU A 175 10.75 2.21 13.00
N ILE A 176 10.36 2.77 11.87
CA ILE A 176 10.64 4.15 11.50
C ILE A 176 9.38 4.96 11.78
N LEU A 177 9.45 5.85 12.77
CA LEU A 177 8.35 6.68 13.24
C LEU A 177 8.62 8.13 12.84
N THR A 178 7.78 8.65 11.95
CA THR A 178 7.95 9.97 11.35
C THR A 178 6.88 10.93 11.84
N ASN A 179 7.29 12.06 12.40
CA ASN A 179 6.41 13.16 12.77
C ASN A 179 6.63 14.35 11.83
N PRO A 180 5.72 14.60 10.86
CA PRO A 180 5.87 15.71 9.93
C PRO A 180 5.43 17.06 10.52
N TYR A 181 4.89 17.09 11.75
CA TYR A 181 4.26 18.28 12.32
C TYR A 181 5.21 19.10 13.19
N LEU A 182 4.82 20.36 13.44
CA LEU A 182 5.56 21.33 14.24
C LEU A 182 5.45 21.13 15.76
N SER A 183 4.69 20.13 16.21
CA SER A 183 4.55 19.74 17.62
C SER A 183 5.03 18.31 17.80
N PRO A 184 5.67 17.97 18.94
CA PRO A 184 6.07 16.60 19.21
C PRO A 184 4.85 15.67 19.30
N ALA A 185 5.03 14.42 18.90
CA ALA A 185 4.08 13.35 19.12
C ALA A 185 4.57 12.46 20.28
N ILE A 186 3.63 11.87 21.01
CA ILE A 186 3.92 10.94 22.11
C ILE A 186 3.21 9.63 21.81
N VAL A 187 3.98 8.55 21.68
CA VAL A 187 3.44 7.24 21.29
C VAL A 187 3.72 6.18 22.36
N ASN A 188 2.80 5.23 22.45
CA ASN A 188 2.96 3.97 23.15
C ASN A 188 3.10 2.87 22.10
N ILE A 189 3.98 1.92 22.35
CA ILE A 189 4.18 0.78 21.45
C ILE A 189 3.89 -0.50 22.24
N GLU A 190 3.00 -1.31 21.68
CA GLU A 190 2.53 -2.56 22.23
C GLU A 190 2.87 -3.67 21.26
N VAL A 191 3.36 -4.80 21.75
CA VAL A 191 3.88 -5.87 20.90
C VAL A 191 3.22 -7.18 21.29
N ALA A 192 2.50 -7.79 20.36
CA ALA A 192 2.00 -9.15 20.47
C ALA A 192 3.10 -10.14 20.02
N THR A 193 3.27 -11.20 20.81
CA THR A 193 4.22 -12.29 20.57
C THR A 193 3.48 -13.62 20.65
N GLU A 194 4.13 -14.74 20.32
CA GLU A 194 3.60 -16.09 20.58
C GLU A 194 3.20 -16.33 22.06
N ASN A 195 3.77 -15.56 22.99
CA ASN A 195 3.49 -15.66 24.43
C ASN A 195 2.49 -14.59 24.92
N GLY A 196 1.80 -13.92 24.00
CA GLY A 196 0.84 -12.86 24.26
C GLY A 196 1.42 -11.44 24.18
N GLN A 197 0.55 -10.46 24.46
CA GLN A 197 0.88 -9.04 24.37
C GLN A 197 1.81 -8.57 25.50
N ARG A 198 2.76 -7.70 25.15
CA ARG A 198 3.72 -7.07 26.06
C ARG A 198 3.74 -5.56 25.83
N THR A 199 3.72 -4.81 26.93
CA THR A 199 3.74 -3.33 26.96
C THR A 199 4.92 -2.82 27.82
N PRO A 200 6.17 -3.01 27.37
CA PRO A 200 7.33 -2.72 28.19
C PRO A 200 7.48 -1.21 28.41
N THR A 201 7.95 -0.83 29.60
CA THR A 201 7.99 0.57 30.06
C THR A 201 8.87 1.48 29.21
N ASN A 202 9.94 0.95 28.60
CA ASN A 202 10.81 1.68 27.67
C ASN A 202 10.12 2.03 26.33
N LEU A 203 8.96 1.45 26.06
CA LEU A 203 8.16 1.70 24.85
C LEU A 203 6.90 2.53 25.12
N GLN A 204 6.74 3.05 26.34
CA GLN A 204 5.62 3.90 26.73
C GLN A 204 6.04 5.37 26.80
N GLY A 205 5.18 6.27 26.33
CA GLY A 205 5.44 7.71 26.35
C GLY A 205 6.61 8.12 25.46
N PHE A 206 6.89 7.36 24.41
CA PHE A 206 8.02 7.58 23.52
C PHE A 206 7.80 8.86 22.69
N VAL A 207 8.71 9.82 22.85
CA VAL A 207 8.58 11.15 22.22
C VAL A 207 9.24 11.18 20.85
N ILE A 208 8.45 11.56 19.84
CA ILE A 208 8.93 11.83 18.48
C ILE A 208 8.93 13.35 18.31
N PRO A 209 10.09 14.01 18.21
CA PRO A 209 10.18 15.46 18.10
C PRO A 209 9.41 16.01 16.88
N ALA A 210 9.13 17.31 16.91
CA ALA A 210 8.55 18.01 15.78
C ALA A 210 9.47 17.90 14.55
N GLN A 211 8.87 17.67 13.37
CA GLN A 211 9.57 17.56 12.08
C GLN A 211 10.82 16.67 12.13
N SER A 212 10.69 15.48 12.69
CA SER A 212 11.80 14.57 12.91
C SER A 212 11.34 13.12 12.81
N ILE A 213 12.32 12.22 12.79
CA ILE A 213 12.10 10.78 12.86
C ILE A 213 12.67 10.20 14.14
N ARG A 214 12.12 9.05 14.53
CA ARG A 214 12.73 8.13 15.49
C ARG A 214 12.75 6.74 14.89
N VAL A 215 13.88 6.06 15.04
CA VAL A 215 14.04 4.68 14.59
C VAL A 215 14.27 3.80 15.79
N LEU A 216 13.34 2.88 16.00
CA LEU A 216 13.35 1.97 17.14
C LEU A 216 13.79 0.59 16.69
N ASN A 217 14.86 0.07 17.28
CA ASN A 217 15.26 -1.33 17.12
C ASN A 217 14.42 -2.21 18.06
N ILE A 218 13.54 -3.04 17.48
CA ILE A 218 12.61 -3.89 18.24
C ILE A 218 13.34 -5.01 19.00
N PRO A 219 14.31 -5.74 18.41
CA PRO A 219 15.14 -6.69 19.15
C PRO A 219 15.80 -6.08 20.39
N GLU A 220 16.45 -4.91 20.25
CA GLU A 220 17.11 -4.20 21.36
C GLU A 220 16.14 -3.70 22.43
N SER A 221 14.85 -3.57 22.10
CA SER A 221 13.78 -3.16 23.01
C SER A 221 13.20 -4.30 23.85
N GLY A 222 13.77 -5.51 23.76
CA GLY A 222 13.39 -6.66 24.59
C GLY A 222 12.62 -7.77 23.87
N PHE A 223 12.68 -7.78 22.53
CA PHE A 223 12.01 -8.73 21.64
C PHE A 223 13.02 -9.42 20.72
N ARG A 224 14.10 -9.96 21.29
CA ARG A 224 15.09 -10.77 20.57
C ARG A 224 14.55 -12.18 20.38
N ASP A 225 14.92 -12.81 19.27
CA ASP A 225 14.63 -14.21 18.97
C ASP A 225 13.14 -14.56 18.84
N GLU A 226 12.31 -13.60 18.44
CA GLU A 226 10.87 -13.77 18.25
C GLU A 226 10.58 -14.12 16.78
N ARG A 227 9.84 -15.22 16.55
CA ARG A 227 9.41 -15.64 15.20
C ARG A 227 8.11 -15.01 14.74
N THR A 228 7.34 -14.50 15.70
CA THR A 228 6.01 -13.96 15.51
C THR A 228 5.91 -12.69 16.32
N LEU A 229 5.80 -11.55 15.63
CA LEU A 229 5.55 -10.26 16.21
C LEU A 229 4.40 -9.58 15.48
N ALA A 230 3.50 -8.96 16.22
CA ALA A 230 2.64 -7.89 15.71
C ALA A 230 2.77 -6.67 16.61
N ILE A 231 2.61 -5.48 16.05
CA ILE A 231 2.92 -4.24 16.74
C ILE A 231 1.79 -3.23 16.55
N SER A 232 1.34 -2.67 17.65
CA SER A 232 0.48 -1.47 17.70
C SER A 232 1.32 -0.28 18.12
N VAL A 233 1.28 0.79 17.33
CA VAL A 233 1.84 2.11 17.68
C VAL A 233 0.68 3.07 17.88
N VAL A 234 0.46 3.52 19.12
CA VAL A 234 -0.69 4.35 19.51
C VAL A 234 -0.20 5.70 20.02
N ALA A 235 -0.49 6.76 19.30
CA ALA A 235 -0.22 8.12 19.71
C ALA A 235 -1.22 8.56 20.79
N THR A 236 -0.70 8.93 21.96
CA THR A 236 -1.49 9.61 23.01
C THR A 236 -1.58 11.12 22.77
N SER A 237 -0.67 11.65 21.94
CA SER A 237 -0.68 13.03 21.47
C SER A 237 -0.03 13.13 20.08
N GLY A 238 -0.63 13.92 19.19
CA GLY A 238 -0.16 14.09 17.82
C GLY A 238 -0.56 12.95 16.88
N ARG A 239 -0.06 13.00 15.64
CA ARG A 239 -0.25 11.99 14.61
C ARG A 239 1.07 11.78 13.89
N ILE A 240 1.35 10.56 13.47
CA ILE A 240 2.63 10.18 12.85
C ILE A 240 2.40 9.36 11.58
N VAL A 241 3.49 8.95 10.95
CA VAL A 241 3.55 7.91 9.93
C VAL A 241 4.55 6.85 10.37
N ALA A 242 4.24 5.57 10.17
CA ALA A 242 5.09 4.48 10.60
C ALA A 242 5.32 3.46 9.47
N ALA A 243 6.56 2.97 9.35
CA ALA A 243 6.90 1.81 8.54
C ALA A 243 7.83 0.87 9.33
N LYS A 244 7.90 -0.37 8.88
CA LYS A 244 8.93 -1.33 9.33
C LYS A 244 9.99 -1.51 8.25
N ASP A 245 11.23 -1.57 8.71
CA ASP A 245 12.42 -1.91 7.95
C ASP A 245 12.97 -3.22 8.55
N GLN A 246 12.97 -4.29 7.76
CA GLN A 246 13.23 -5.65 8.26
C GLN A 246 14.24 -6.35 7.37
N GLN A 247 15.32 -6.82 7.99
CA GLN A 247 16.30 -7.71 7.38
C GLN A 247 16.18 -9.10 8.00
N TYR A 248 15.91 -10.11 7.19
CA TYR A 248 15.87 -11.51 7.62
C TYR A 248 17.22 -12.18 7.37
N LEU A 249 17.75 -12.86 8.40
CA LEU A 249 19.06 -13.52 8.38
C LEU A 249 19.00 -15.05 8.57
N GLY A 250 17.83 -15.61 8.88
CA GLY A 250 17.72 -17.05 9.15
C GLY A 250 16.32 -17.54 9.51
N ALA A 251 16.26 -18.76 10.08
CA ALA A 251 15.04 -19.45 10.50
C ALA A 251 13.99 -19.56 9.37
N GLY A 252 14.48 -19.82 8.15
CA GLY A 252 13.64 -20.01 6.97
C GLY A 252 13.26 -18.72 6.25
N ARG A 253 13.62 -17.53 6.76
CA ARG A 253 13.39 -16.24 6.09
C ARG A 253 14.73 -15.57 5.75
N LEU A 254 14.85 -15.03 4.53
CA LEU A 254 16.06 -14.30 4.10
C LEU A 254 15.70 -13.13 3.19
N GLY A 255 16.40 -12.02 3.37
CA GLY A 255 16.29 -10.84 2.52
C GLY A 255 15.93 -9.58 3.28
N HIS A 256 15.34 -8.64 2.57
CA HIS A 256 15.01 -7.31 3.08
C HIS A 256 13.63 -6.90 2.59
N VAL A 257 12.86 -6.29 3.48
CA VAL A 257 11.54 -5.74 3.19
C VAL A 257 11.40 -4.37 3.86
N LEU A 258 10.66 -3.49 3.18
CA LEU A 258 10.18 -2.23 3.72
C LEU A 258 8.67 -2.20 3.54
N THR A 259 7.92 -2.02 4.61
CA THR A 259 6.46 -2.05 4.57
C THR A 259 5.87 -0.90 5.39
N LEU A 260 4.98 -0.12 4.77
CA LEU A 260 4.15 0.86 5.48
C LEU A 260 3.22 0.15 6.47
N GLY A 261 3.09 0.68 7.69
CA GLY A 261 2.10 0.15 8.64
C GLY A 261 0.68 0.46 8.20
N SER A 262 -0.31 -0.28 8.72
CA SER A 262 -1.70 0.10 8.48
C SER A 262 -2.12 1.25 9.40
N PRO A 263 -2.66 2.37 8.88
CA PRO A 263 -3.11 3.49 9.72
C PRO A 263 -4.47 3.23 10.41
N SER A 264 -5.09 2.08 10.14
CA SER A 264 -6.41 1.67 10.65
C SER A 264 -6.58 0.14 10.57
N THR A 265 -7.59 -0.38 11.25
CA THR A 265 -8.06 -1.75 11.07
C THR A 265 -9.04 -1.85 9.91
N SER A 266 -9.33 -3.07 9.45
CA SER A 266 -10.41 -3.36 8.50
C SER A 266 -11.04 -4.71 8.80
N ASP A 267 -12.31 -4.89 8.44
CA ASP A 267 -13.00 -6.19 8.52
C ASP A 267 -12.84 -7.01 7.23
N GLN A 268 -12.08 -6.51 6.26
CA GLN A 268 -11.69 -7.27 5.09
C GLN A 268 -10.31 -6.85 4.58
N TRP A 269 -9.51 -7.85 4.21
CA TRP A 269 -8.15 -7.70 3.69
C TRP A 269 -7.98 -8.60 2.48
N TRP A 270 -7.42 -8.06 1.40
CA TRP A 270 -7.26 -8.77 0.14
C TRP A 270 -5.81 -8.82 -0.34
N PHE A 271 -5.49 -9.91 -1.03
CA PHE A 271 -4.17 -10.21 -1.58
C PHE A 271 -4.35 -10.73 -3.00
N ALA A 272 -3.68 -10.10 -3.96
CA ALA A 272 -3.66 -10.59 -5.33
C ALA A 272 -2.60 -11.68 -5.51
N ASP A 273 -1.52 -11.62 -4.75
CA ASP A 273 -0.40 -12.58 -4.86
C ASP A 273 -0.43 -13.65 -3.75
N GLY A 274 0.18 -14.79 -4.06
CA GLY A 274 0.17 -16.01 -3.26
C GLY A 274 0.65 -17.17 -4.13
N GLU A 275 1.33 -18.15 -3.55
CA GLU A 275 1.84 -19.30 -4.31
C GLU A 275 2.06 -20.52 -3.42
N LYS A 276 1.51 -21.66 -3.84
CA LYS A 276 1.83 -22.96 -3.23
C LYS A 276 2.79 -23.70 -4.15
N GLY A 277 3.81 -24.33 -3.58
CA GLY A 277 4.70 -25.21 -4.34
C GLY A 277 5.88 -25.71 -3.52
N ALA A 278 6.71 -26.54 -4.15
CA ALA A 278 7.87 -27.14 -3.50
C ALA A 278 8.85 -26.07 -2.98
N GLY A 279 9.12 -26.09 -1.67
CA GLY A 279 10.05 -25.16 -1.01
C GLY A 279 9.51 -23.73 -0.87
N ILE A 280 8.24 -23.49 -1.18
CA ILE A 280 7.56 -22.22 -0.96
C ILE A 280 6.80 -22.29 0.37
N SER A 281 6.84 -21.21 1.14
CA SER A 281 6.06 -21.02 2.35
C SER A 281 5.28 -19.71 2.25
N GLU A 282 3.99 -19.77 2.50
CA GLU A 282 3.08 -18.63 2.54
C GLU A 282 2.30 -18.62 3.85
N THR A 283 2.25 -17.46 4.50
CA THR A 283 1.55 -17.28 5.76
C THR A 283 0.81 -15.94 5.77
N TYR A 284 -0.46 -15.95 6.18
CA TYR A 284 -1.15 -14.73 6.58
C TYR A 284 -0.98 -14.54 8.08
N MET A 285 -0.37 -13.44 8.48
CA MET A 285 -0.33 -13.02 9.88
C MET A 285 -1.56 -12.17 10.14
N ILE A 286 -2.49 -12.67 10.95
CA ILE A 286 -3.78 -12.04 11.22
C ILE A 286 -3.75 -11.49 12.63
N PHE A 287 -3.64 -10.17 12.74
CA PHE A 287 -3.52 -9.46 14.00
C PHE A 287 -4.85 -8.85 14.42
N ASN A 288 -5.24 -9.08 15.67
CA ASN A 288 -6.38 -8.44 16.32
C ASN A 288 -5.88 -7.43 17.36
N PRO A 289 -5.85 -6.13 17.04
CA PRO A 289 -5.43 -5.10 17.99
C PRO A 289 -6.53 -4.68 18.98
N THR A 290 -7.67 -5.36 19.00
CA THR A 290 -8.84 -4.97 19.80
C THR A 290 -8.92 -5.72 21.13
N ASP A 291 -9.73 -5.22 22.05
CA ASP A 291 -9.97 -5.82 23.37
C ASP A 291 -10.89 -7.05 23.34
N GLN A 292 -11.37 -7.49 22.16
CA GLN A 292 -12.32 -8.59 22.04
C GLN A 292 -11.81 -9.64 21.08
N ASP A 293 -12.01 -10.91 21.41
CA ASP A 293 -11.74 -12.01 20.49
C ASP A 293 -12.55 -11.83 19.19
N ALA A 294 -11.90 -12.11 18.06
CA ALA A 294 -12.49 -12.01 16.74
C ALA A 294 -12.55 -13.39 16.09
N LEU A 295 -13.52 -13.58 15.19
CA LEU A 295 -13.51 -14.68 14.23
C LEU A 295 -13.15 -14.14 12.86
N ALA A 296 -12.28 -14.82 12.14
CA ALA A 296 -11.84 -14.45 10.80
C ALA A 296 -11.99 -15.64 9.84
N ASP A 297 -12.55 -15.40 8.67
CA ASP A 297 -12.62 -16.37 7.59
C ASP A 297 -11.51 -16.09 6.58
N VAL A 298 -10.67 -17.09 6.31
CA VAL A 298 -9.67 -17.05 5.24
C VAL A 298 -10.23 -17.77 4.02
N VAL A 299 -10.21 -17.09 2.88
CA VAL A 299 -10.70 -17.57 1.58
C VAL A 299 -9.58 -17.51 0.57
N ILE A 300 -9.34 -18.61 -0.15
CA ILE A 300 -8.41 -18.66 -1.27
C ILE A 300 -9.17 -18.40 -2.58
N LEU A 301 -8.61 -17.55 -3.43
CA LEU A 301 -9.21 -17.04 -4.66
C LEU A 301 -8.28 -17.31 -5.86
N GLY A 302 -8.76 -17.07 -7.08
CA GLY A 302 -7.93 -17.23 -8.28
C GLY A 302 -7.72 -18.67 -8.72
N LEU A 303 -8.45 -19.63 -8.15
CA LEU A 303 -8.39 -21.04 -8.51
C LEU A 303 -9.41 -21.36 -9.60
N ASP A 304 -9.07 -22.27 -10.51
CA ASP A 304 -10.05 -22.88 -11.41
C ASP A 304 -11.01 -23.77 -10.57
N PRO A 305 -12.31 -23.44 -10.49
CA PRO A 305 -13.26 -24.18 -9.68
C PRO A 305 -13.49 -25.62 -10.20
N ALA A 306 -13.13 -25.92 -11.45
CA ALA A 306 -13.13 -27.29 -11.97
C ALA A 306 -11.95 -28.13 -11.47
N VAL A 307 -10.87 -27.47 -11.01
CA VAL A 307 -9.66 -28.11 -10.48
C VAL A 307 -9.73 -28.23 -8.96
N ALA A 308 -10.07 -27.14 -8.26
CA ALA A 308 -10.12 -27.11 -6.80
C ALA A 308 -11.16 -26.12 -6.26
N SER A 309 -11.86 -26.53 -5.21
CA SER A 309 -12.73 -25.67 -4.41
C SER A 309 -12.30 -25.79 -2.95
N ILE A 310 -11.64 -24.75 -2.45
CA ILE A 310 -11.17 -24.69 -1.06
C ILE A 310 -12.27 -24.07 -0.21
N GLN A 311 -12.66 -24.77 0.86
CA GLN A 311 -13.63 -24.22 1.80
C GLN A 311 -12.96 -23.13 2.64
N PRO A 312 -13.68 -22.04 2.96
CA PRO A 312 -13.18 -21.04 3.90
C PRO A 312 -12.77 -21.67 5.22
N THR A 313 -11.66 -21.20 5.78
CA THR A 313 -11.21 -21.62 7.12
C THR A 313 -11.50 -20.52 8.12
N THR A 314 -12.34 -20.82 9.11
CA THR A 314 -12.62 -19.92 10.23
C THR A 314 -11.57 -20.09 11.32
N LEU A 315 -11.00 -18.98 11.78
CA LEU A 315 -10.02 -18.91 12.85
C LEU A 315 -10.56 -18.03 13.98
N THR A 316 -10.21 -18.39 15.22
CA THR A 316 -10.33 -17.48 16.36
C THR A 316 -9.05 -16.68 16.47
N ILE A 317 -9.17 -15.35 16.51
CA ILE A 317 -8.07 -14.42 16.69
C ILE A 317 -8.27 -13.73 18.05
N PRO A 318 -7.57 -14.17 19.11
CA PRO A 318 -7.76 -13.62 20.45
C PRO A 318 -7.50 -12.11 20.50
N ALA A 319 -8.07 -11.44 21.50
CA ALA A 319 -7.80 -10.03 21.76
C ALA A 319 -6.30 -9.76 21.94
N HIS A 320 -5.79 -8.69 21.31
CA HIS A 320 -4.39 -8.27 21.33
C HIS A 320 -3.37 -9.32 20.87
N ASP A 321 -3.80 -10.26 20.03
CA ASP A 321 -3.00 -11.39 19.59
C ASP A 321 -2.90 -11.48 18.07
N VAL A 322 -1.84 -12.16 17.61
CA VAL A 322 -1.58 -12.42 16.20
C VAL A 322 -1.55 -13.91 15.93
N VAL A 323 -2.33 -14.34 14.94
CA VAL A 323 -2.44 -15.75 14.55
C VAL A 323 -1.80 -15.94 13.18
N PRO A 324 -0.73 -16.76 13.07
CA PRO A 324 -0.21 -17.19 11.79
C PRO A 324 -1.13 -18.23 11.15
N PHE A 325 -1.55 -17.99 9.92
CA PHE A 325 -2.28 -18.95 9.09
C PHE A 325 -1.40 -19.44 7.94
N ASP A 326 -0.95 -20.68 8.01
CA ASP A 326 -0.09 -21.31 6.98
C ASP A 326 -0.95 -21.76 5.77
N VAL A 327 -0.89 -20.97 4.71
CA VAL A 327 -1.61 -21.23 3.45
C VAL A 327 -0.97 -22.44 2.72
N SER A 328 0.33 -22.64 2.88
CA SER A 328 1.05 -23.76 2.28
C SER A 328 0.65 -25.10 2.91
N ALA A 329 0.08 -25.11 4.11
CA ALA A 329 -0.44 -26.30 4.78
C ALA A 329 -1.89 -26.66 4.40
N ILE A 330 -2.59 -25.83 3.62
CA ILE A 330 -3.98 -26.12 3.21
C ILE A 330 -4.02 -27.42 2.40
N VAL A 331 -4.83 -28.36 2.88
CA VAL A 331 -5.07 -29.65 2.21
C VAL A 331 -5.96 -29.42 0.99
N GLY A 332 -5.56 -29.97 -0.15
CA GLY A 332 -6.32 -29.88 -1.40
C GLY A 332 -6.11 -28.58 -2.19
N LEU A 333 -5.37 -27.61 -1.65
CA LEU A 333 -4.89 -26.47 -2.44
C LEU A 333 -3.87 -26.98 -3.46
N PRO A 334 -4.09 -26.83 -4.78
CA PRO A 334 -3.12 -27.22 -5.79
C PRO A 334 -1.86 -26.35 -5.74
N ASP A 335 -0.75 -26.89 -6.24
CA ASP A 335 0.45 -26.09 -6.50
C ASP A 335 0.15 -25.05 -7.59
N GLY A 336 0.67 -23.84 -7.41
CA GLY A 336 0.47 -22.72 -8.31
C GLY A 336 0.13 -21.41 -7.61
N PRO A 337 -0.02 -20.34 -8.40
CA PRO A 337 -0.38 -19.02 -7.91
C PRO A 337 -1.85 -18.95 -7.50
N HIS A 338 -2.15 -18.12 -6.50
CA HIS A 338 -3.50 -17.86 -6.03
C HIS A 338 -3.59 -16.46 -5.40
N GLY A 339 -4.82 -15.97 -5.26
CA GLY A 339 -5.11 -14.81 -4.43
C GLY A 339 -5.75 -15.22 -3.11
N GLY A 340 -6.03 -14.26 -2.25
CA GLY A 340 -6.72 -14.55 -0.99
C GLY A 340 -7.43 -13.36 -0.39
N ALA A 341 -8.36 -13.66 0.51
CA ALA A 341 -9.04 -12.68 1.32
C ALA A 341 -9.19 -13.17 2.76
N VAL A 342 -9.05 -12.26 3.71
CA VAL A 342 -9.35 -12.49 5.13
C VAL A 342 -10.50 -11.57 5.52
N SER A 343 -11.59 -12.13 6.03
CA SER A 343 -12.80 -11.39 6.40
C SER A 343 -13.13 -11.58 7.88
N GLY A 344 -13.24 -10.50 8.63
CA GLY A 344 -13.69 -10.53 10.02
C GLY A 344 -15.21 -10.78 10.09
N GLN A 345 -15.63 -11.77 10.87
CA GLN A 345 -17.05 -12.04 11.07
C GLN A 345 -17.69 -10.94 11.92
N SER A 346 -18.97 -10.65 11.67
CA SER A 346 -19.71 -9.59 12.37
C SER A 346 -19.02 -8.21 12.35
N GLY A 347 -18.20 -7.93 11.32
CA GLY A 347 -17.48 -6.67 11.19
C GLY A 347 -16.23 -6.55 12.07
N ALA A 348 -15.70 -7.69 12.57
CA ALA A 348 -14.49 -7.72 13.39
C ALA A 348 -13.31 -7.02 12.70
N GLN A 349 -12.63 -6.16 13.45
CA GLN A 349 -11.58 -5.27 12.96
C GLN A 349 -10.20 -5.91 13.15
N LEU A 350 -9.52 -6.19 12.04
CA LEU A 350 -8.25 -6.91 12.01
C LEU A 350 -7.20 -6.14 11.21
N VAL A 351 -5.96 -6.61 11.24
CA VAL A 351 -4.86 -6.20 10.36
C VAL A 351 -4.18 -7.45 9.82
N VAL A 352 -3.91 -7.50 8.51
CA VAL A 352 -3.36 -8.71 7.88
C VAL A 352 -2.18 -8.37 6.99
N GLU A 353 -1.07 -9.07 7.21
CA GLU A 353 0.09 -9.07 6.33
C GLU A 353 0.32 -10.48 5.77
N ARG A 354 0.66 -10.59 4.48
CA ARG A 354 1.11 -11.85 3.86
C ARG A 354 2.62 -11.90 3.85
N ILE A 355 3.17 -13.03 4.27
CA ILE A 355 4.58 -13.38 4.13
C ILE A 355 4.67 -14.49 3.10
N LEU A 356 5.49 -14.28 2.08
CA LEU A 356 5.78 -15.27 1.05
C LEU A 356 7.29 -15.48 0.97
N THR A 357 7.74 -16.70 1.22
CA THR A 357 9.14 -17.09 1.08
C THR A 357 9.27 -18.11 -0.03
N LYS A 358 10.11 -17.80 -1.03
CA LYS A 358 10.32 -18.62 -2.22
C LYS A 358 11.79 -19.03 -2.39
N PRO A 359 12.07 -20.18 -3.02
CA PRO A 359 13.42 -20.51 -3.47
C PRO A 359 13.98 -19.43 -4.42
N ALA A 360 15.25 -19.06 -4.20
CA ALA A 360 15.97 -18.06 -4.96
C ALA A 360 17.41 -18.56 -5.23
N GLY A 361 17.57 -19.37 -6.29
CA GLY A 361 18.84 -20.06 -6.55
C GLY A 361 19.10 -21.12 -5.49
N THR A 362 20.22 -21.02 -4.77
CA THR A 362 20.59 -21.93 -3.67
C THR A 362 20.16 -21.41 -2.29
N SER A 363 19.34 -20.36 -2.26
CA SER A 363 18.86 -19.70 -1.05
C SER A 363 17.34 -19.49 -1.14
N VAL A 364 16.78 -18.67 -0.26
CA VAL A 364 15.39 -18.22 -0.31
C VAL A 364 15.31 -16.69 -0.33
N ALA A 365 14.17 -16.17 -0.76
CA ALA A 365 13.83 -14.75 -0.67
C ALA A 365 12.46 -14.62 -0.01
N THR A 366 12.38 -13.77 1.00
CA THR A 366 11.16 -13.48 1.75
C THR A 366 10.65 -12.10 1.40
N THR A 367 9.34 -12.00 1.15
CA THR A 367 8.61 -10.73 1.00
C THR A 367 7.47 -10.67 2.02
N ALA A 368 7.12 -9.45 2.45
CA ALA A 368 5.99 -9.16 3.30
C ALA A 368 5.16 -8.04 2.68
N VAL A 369 3.84 -8.22 2.57
CA VAL A 369 2.92 -7.24 1.97
C VAL A 369 1.73 -7.03 2.91
N LEU A 370 1.41 -5.77 3.19
CA LEU A 370 0.16 -5.38 3.86
C LEU A 370 -1.01 -5.54 2.88
N GLY A 371 -2.07 -6.21 3.31
CA GLY A 371 -3.23 -6.44 2.46
C GLY A 371 -3.98 -5.17 2.09
N VAL A 372 -4.80 -5.25 1.05
CA VAL A 372 -5.69 -4.16 0.65
C VAL A 372 -6.96 -4.19 1.49
N GLN A 373 -7.31 -3.06 2.11
CA GLN A 373 -8.49 -2.98 2.94
C GLN A 373 -9.77 -2.94 2.11
N ARG A 374 -10.90 -3.23 2.76
CA ARG A 374 -12.22 -3.08 2.12
C ARG A 374 -12.37 -1.68 1.53
N GLY A 375 -12.89 -1.63 0.31
CA GLY A 375 -13.24 -0.38 -0.35
C GLY A 375 -12.08 0.29 -1.07
N PHE A 376 -10.95 -0.40 -1.23
CA PHE A 376 -9.79 0.05 -2.03
C PHE A 376 -9.55 -0.81 -3.28
N GLN A 377 -10.47 -1.71 -3.62
CA GLN A 377 -10.50 -2.32 -4.94
C GLN A 377 -10.86 -1.26 -5.98
N SER A 378 -10.18 -1.29 -7.12
CA SER A 378 -10.38 -0.30 -8.18
C SER A 378 -10.34 -0.93 -9.56
N MET A 379 -10.99 -0.27 -10.51
CA MET A 379 -10.87 -0.54 -11.95
C MET A 379 -9.56 0.00 -12.54
N ARG A 380 -8.79 0.81 -11.80
CA ARG A 380 -7.53 1.39 -12.27
C ARG A 380 -6.49 1.46 -11.16
N TRP A 381 -5.27 1.04 -11.49
CA TRP A 381 -4.14 1.01 -10.57
C TRP A 381 -2.88 1.57 -11.24
N SER A 382 -2.27 2.56 -10.58
CA SER A 382 -0.97 3.11 -10.97
C SER A 382 0.15 2.23 -10.41
N VAL A 383 1.13 1.93 -11.25
CA VAL A 383 2.35 1.19 -10.91
C VAL A 383 3.52 2.15 -11.16
N PRO A 384 3.97 2.90 -10.14
CA PRO A 384 5.09 3.81 -10.31
C PRO A 384 6.38 3.06 -10.67
N THR A 385 7.00 2.32 -9.76
CA THR A 385 8.18 1.51 -10.12
C THR A 385 7.77 0.23 -10.87
N SER A 386 8.27 0.08 -12.10
CA SER A 386 8.24 -1.15 -12.90
C SER A 386 9.62 -1.82 -12.95
N THR A 387 9.74 -2.92 -13.69
CA THR A 387 11.02 -3.59 -13.93
C THR A 387 11.88 -2.82 -14.94
N THR A 388 13.20 -2.97 -14.87
CA THR A 388 14.11 -2.34 -15.86
C THR A 388 14.55 -3.29 -16.97
N ILE A 389 14.16 -4.56 -16.88
CA ILE A 389 14.50 -5.65 -17.80
C ILE A 389 13.29 -6.58 -18.00
N ALA A 390 13.38 -7.44 -19.02
CA ALA A 390 12.37 -8.43 -19.35
C ALA A 390 12.23 -9.49 -18.24
N ILE A 391 11.04 -9.56 -17.65
CA ILE A 391 10.76 -10.41 -16.50
C ILE A 391 9.34 -11.00 -16.62
N GLU A 392 9.23 -12.29 -16.33
CA GLU A 392 7.95 -13.01 -16.24
C GLU A 392 7.28 -12.85 -14.86
N ASP A 393 5.95 -13.00 -14.82
CA ASP A 393 5.10 -12.98 -13.62
C ASP A 393 5.33 -11.74 -12.72
N VAL A 394 5.41 -10.54 -13.31
CA VAL A 394 5.67 -9.31 -12.55
C VAL A 394 4.40 -8.77 -11.93
N LEU A 395 3.34 -8.58 -12.72
CA LEU A 395 2.07 -8.05 -12.22
C LEU A 395 1.13 -9.21 -11.95
N ILE A 396 0.51 -9.18 -10.78
CA ILE A 396 -0.46 -10.17 -10.35
C ILE A 396 -1.77 -9.44 -10.14
N VAL A 397 -2.75 -9.78 -10.99
CA VAL A 397 -4.05 -9.12 -11.02
C VAL A 397 -5.12 -10.10 -10.57
N LEU A 398 -5.81 -9.76 -9.49
CA LEU A 398 -6.95 -10.52 -9.00
C LEU A 398 -8.24 -9.78 -9.34
N ASN A 399 -9.13 -10.44 -10.08
CA ASN A 399 -10.49 -9.96 -10.27
C ASN A 399 -11.27 -10.21 -8.98
N THR A 400 -11.78 -9.15 -8.36
CA THR A 400 -12.59 -9.24 -7.12
C THR A 400 -14.09 -9.23 -7.40
N SER A 401 -14.46 -9.12 -8.68
CA SER A 401 -15.85 -9.12 -9.14
C SER A 401 -16.34 -10.55 -9.37
N PRO A 402 -17.65 -10.82 -9.13
CA PRO A 402 -18.30 -12.07 -9.52
C PRO A 402 -18.57 -12.18 -11.03
N THR A 403 -18.08 -11.24 -11.84
CA THR A 403 -18.23 -11.25 -13.30
C THR A 403 -16.88 -11.27 -13.99
N ASP A 404 -16.82 -11.95 -15.14
CA ASP A 404 -15.68 -11.89 -16.04
C ASP A 404 -15.43 -10.46 -16.51
N GLY A 405 -14.19 -10.17 -16.89
CA GLY A 405 -13.76 -8.87 -17.36
C GLY A 405 -12.54 -8.95 -18.25
N VAL A 406 -11.96 -7.79 -18.53
CA VAL A 406 -10.71 -7.65 -19.27
C VAL A 406 -9.75 -6.70 -18.57
N VAL A 407 -8.45 -6.95 -18.73
CA VAL A 407 -7.37 -6.13 -18.18
C VAL A 407 -6.49 -5.61 -19.32
N THR A 408 -6.17 -4.32 -19.30
CA THR A 408 -5.18 -3.71 -20.18
C THR A 408 -4.09 -3.04 -19.35
N VAL A 409 -2.83 -3.27 -19.74
CA VAL A 409 -1.66 -2.60 -19.16
C VAL A 409 -1.18 -1.52 -20.13
N TYR A 410 -1.15 -0.28 -19.66
CA TYR A 410 -0.59 0.85 -20.39
C TYR A 410 0.77 1.22 -19.82
N SER A 411 1.68 1.65 -20.69
CA SER A 411 2.89 2.38 -20.32
C SER A 411 2.61 3.87 -20.43
N VAL A 412 3.03 4.64 -19.42
CA VAL A 412 2.89 6.09 -19.40
C VAL A 412 4.20 6.72 -19.87
N GLY A 413 4.12 7.47 -20.98
CA GLY A 413 5.25 8.22 -21.50
C GLY A 413 4.84 9.52 -22.18
N PRO A 414 5.76 10.28 -22.80
CA PRO A 414 5.49 11.62 -23.33
C PRO A 414 4.33 11.71 -24.33
N GLY A 415 4.01 10.61 -25.03
CA GLY A 415 2.87 10.51 -25.95
C GLY A 415 1.51 10.28 -25.27
N GLY A 416 1.48 10.02 -23.97
CA GLY A 416 0.32 9.60 -23.19
C GLY A 416 0.42 8.14 -22.74
N GLU A 417 -0.74 7.55 -22.45
CA GLU A 417 -0.87 6.11 -22.21
C GLU A 417 -0.80 5.37 -23.53
N GLU A 418 0.16 4.45 -23.64
CA GLU A 418 0.33 3.57 -24.78
C GLU A 418 0.13 2.12 -24.31
N PRO A 419 -0.81 1.36 -24.91
CA PRO A 419 -1.03 -0.03 -24.51
C PRO A 419 0.24 -0.85 -24.76
N VAL A 420 0.67 -1.63 -23.78
CA VAL A 420 1.81 -2.53 -23.92
C VAL A 420 1.44 -3.68 -24.85
N ALA A 421 2.31 -3.98 -25.82
CA ALA A 421 2.02 -4.98 -26.84
C ALA A 421 1.74 -6.34 -26.21
N GLY A 422 0.64 -6.98 -26.61
CA GLY A 422 0.19 -8.25 -26.06
C GLY A 422 -0.50 -8.15 -24.69
N LEU A 423 -0.54 -6.97 -24.07
CA LEU A 423 -1.15 -6.74 -22.76
C LEU A 423 -2.41 -5.87 -22.84
N SER A 424 -3.22 -6.06 -23.89
CA SER A 424 -4.48 -5.34 -24.11
C SER A 424 -5.66 -6.30 -24.14
N ASP A 425 -6.77 -5.90 -23.50
CA ASP A 425 -8.02 -6.66 -23.40
C ASP A 425 -7.79 -8.14 -22.98
N ILE A 426 -6.87 -8.36 -22.05
CA ILE A 426 -6.55 -9.69 -21.54
C ILE A 426 -7.76 -10.20 -20.75
N PRO A 427 -8.38 -11.33 -21.12
CA PRO A 427 -9.54 -11.83 -20.40
C PRO A 427 -9.15 -12.26 -18.98
N ILE A 428 -9.98 -11.89 -18.01
CA ILE A 428 -9.87 -12.34 -16.61
C ILE A 428 -11.23 -12.85 -16.14
N ALA A 429 -11.26 -14.09 -15.65
CA ALA A 429 -12.51 -14.69 -15.17
C ALA A 429 -12.99 -14.03 -13.86
N ALA A 430 -14.27 -14.19 -13.54
CA ALA A 430 -14.84 -13.86 -12.23
C ALA A 430 -14.03 -14.52 -11.10
N ASN A 431 -13.62 -13.75 -10.08
CA ASN A 431 -12.74 -14.21 -9.01
C ASN A 431 -11.40 -14.83 -9.49
N GLY A 432 -11.05 -14.59 -10.75
CA GLY A 432 -9.90 -15.17 -11.43
C GLY A 432 -8.62 -14.40 -11.17
N LEU A 433 -7.49 -15.08 -11.36
CA LEU A 433 -6.16 -14.53 -11.23
C LEU A 433 -5.48 -14.46 -12.60
N LEU A 434 -4.75 -13.38 -12.83
CA LEU A 434 -3.93 -13.19 -14.02
C LEU A 434 -2.51 -12.84 -13.60
N LEU A 435 -1.54 -13.59 -14.10
CA LEU A 435 -0.12 -13.24 -14.03
C LEU A 435 0.31 -12.63 -15.36
N ILE A 436 1.03 -11.51 -15.28
CA ILE A 436 1.44 -10.73 -16.44
C ILE A 436 2.95 -10.60 -16.47
N ASP A 437 3.50 -11.06 -17.59
CA ASP A 437 4.90 -10.86 -17.94
C ASP A 437 5.14 -9.44 -18.43
N LEU A 438 6.21 -8.81 -17.93
CA LEU A 438 6.73 -7.55 -18.47
C LEU A 438 7.98 -7.85 -19.29
N VAL A 439 7.77 -8.25 -20.54
CA VAL A 439 8.84 -8.59 -21.50
C VAL A 439 8.98 -7.59 -22.64
N ASP A 440 7.99 -6.73 -22.84
CA ASP A 440 8.05 -5.66 -23.84
C ASP A 440 8.86 -4.45 -23.29
N PRO A 441 9.85 -3.93 -24.04
CA PRO A 441 10.64 -2.78 -23.63
C PRO A 441 9.83 -1.51 -23.30
N LEU A 442 8.61 -1.37 -23.83
CA LEU A 442 7.72 -0.28 -23.50
C LEU A 442 7.36 -0.25 -22.00
N ALA A 443 7.40 -1.39 -21.32
CA ALA A 443 7.11 -1.48 -19.90
C ALA A 443 8.31 -1.15 -18.99
N PHE A 444 9.53 -1.05 -19.52
CA PHE A 444 10.74 -0.99 -18.70
C PHE A 444 11.03 0.41 -18.16
N GLY A 445 11.19 0.51 -16.84
CA GLY A 445 11.58 1.75 -16.15
C GLY A 445 10.61 2.91 -16.37
N ARG A 446 9.32 2.61 -16.57
CA ARG A 446 8.25 3.58 -16.78
C ARG A 446 7.10 3.29 -15.82
N GLU A 447 6.33 4.33 -15.53
CA GLU A 447 5.04 4.14 -14.88
C GLU A 447 4.13 3.28 -15.77
N LEU A 448 3.46 2.32 -15.16
CA LEU A 448 2.40 1.55 -15.81
C LEU A 448 1.05 1.87 -15.18
N GLU A 449 0.00 1.66 -15.96
CA GLU A 449 -1.39 1.79 -15.53
C GLU A 449 -2.10 0.49 -15.87
N VAL A 450 -2.63 -0.19 -14.85
CA VAL A 450 -3.42 -1.41 -15.03
C VAL A 450 -4.88 -1.04 -14.94
N VAL A 451 -5.61 -1.24 -16.03
CA VAL A 451 -7.02 -0.82 -16.18
C VAL A 451 -7.87 -2.04 -16.46
N SER A 452 -9.03 -2.11 -15.82
CA SER A 452 -10.03 -3.16 -15.98
C SER A 452 -11.43 -2.58 -16.09
N ASP A 453 -12.34 -3.33 -16.70
CA ASP A 453 -13.79 -3.07 -16.64
C ASP A 453 -14.46 -3.66 -15.38
N GLN A 454 -13.67 -4.33 -14.53
CA GLN A 454 -14.07 -4.89 -13.23
C GLN A 454 -13.23 -4.32 -12.09
N LEU A 455 -13.72 -4.47 -10.85
CA LEU A 455 -12.92 -4.18 -9.66
C LEU A 455 -11.82 -5.23 -9.51
N ILE A 456 -10.58 -4.78 -9.57
CA ILE A 456 -9.39 -5.62 -9.46
C ILE A 456 -8.51 -5.19 -8.28
N LEU A 457 -7.58 -6.06 -7.93
CA LEU A 457 -6.41 -5.78 -7.10
C LEU A 457 -5.16 -6.00 -7.93
N VAL A 458 -4.12 -5.20 -7.69
CA VAL A 458 -2.84 -5.33 -8.40
C VAL A 458 -1.70 -5.34 -7.39
N GLU A 459 -0.98 -6.46 -7.36
CA GLU A 459 0.31 -6.59 -6.71
C GLU A 459 1.41 -6.75 -7.75
N ARG A 460 2.65 -6.48 -7.35
CA ARG A 460 3.82 -6.61 -8.22
C ARG A 460 4.98 -7.29 -7.52
N ARG A 461 5.73 -8.07 -8.29
CA ARG A 461 6.97 -8.76 -7.91
C ARG A 461 8.16 -8.08 -8.59
N LEU A 462 8.87 -7.24 -7.85
CA LEU A 462 9.98 -6.43 -8.35
C LEU A 462 11.33 -7.14 -8.17
N GLU A 463 12.30 -6.75 -8.99
CA GLU A 463 13.71 -7.14 -8.81
C GLU A 463 14.29 -6.58 -7.50
N ARG A 464 15.12 -7.38 -6.84
CA ARG A 464 15.79 -6.99 -5.59
C ARG A 464 17.03 -6.16 -5.88
N THR A 465 17.98 -6.73 -6.62
CA THR A 465 19.13 -6.03 -7.21
C THR A 465 19.53 -6.79 -8.47
N PRO A 466 20.37 -6.23 -9.36
CA PRO A 466 20.83 -6.94 -10.55
C PRO A 466 21.57 -8.26 -10.26
N THR A 467 22.12 -8.42 -9.05
CA THR A 467 22.93 -9.58 -8.65
C THR A 467 22.19 -10.56 -7.74
N LEU A 468 21.10 -10.15 -7.09
CA LEU A 468 20.33 -11.01 -6.19
C LEU A 468 19.16 -11.69 -6.91
N ARG A 469 19.05 -12.99 -6.69
CA ARG A 469 17.89 -13.76 -7.14
C ARG A 469 16.68 -13.56 -6.21
N GLY A 470 15.50 -13.88 -6.73
CA GLY A 470 14.22 -13.70 -6.04
C GLY A 470 13.58 -12.35 -6.33
N ARG A 471 12.40 -12.12 -5.74
CA ARG A 471 11.57 -10.94 -5.96
C ARG A 471 11.16 -10.31 -4.64
N SER A 472 10.92 -9.00 -4.67
CA SER A 472 10.31 -8.24 -3.59
C SER A 472 8.88 -7.87 -3.98
N GLY A 473 7.91 -8.17 -3.12
CA GLY A 473 6.50 -7.89 -3.35
C GLY A 473 6.13 -6.47 -2.93
N SER A 474 5.24 -5.83 -3.66
CA SER A 474 4.68 -4.53 -3.31
C SER A 474 3.28 -4.38 -3.87
N LEU A 475 2.47 -3.55 -3.23
CA LEU A 475 1.17 -3.16 -3.76
C LEU A 475 1.35 -2.06 -4.82
N ALA A 476 0.52 -2.11 -5.88
CA ALA A 476 0.32 -0.95 -6.75
C ALA A 476 -0.58 0.09 -6.04
N ILE A 477 -0.84 1.25 -6.65
CA ILE A 477 -1.64 2.30 -6.01
C ILE A 477 -3.01 2.38 -6.70
N PRO A 478 -4.12 2.06 -6.03
CA PRO A 478 -5.45 2.14 -6.63
C PRO A 478 -5.84 3.60 -6.87
N GLU A 479 -6.53 3.82 -7.99
CA GLU A 479 -7.23 5.08 -8.24
C GLU A 479 -8.66 4.97 -7.73
N MET A 480 -9.00 5.78 -6.73
CA MET A 480 -10.33 5.79 -6.14
C MET A 480 -11.17 6.91 -6.74
N PRO A 481 -12.43 6.64 -7.11
CA PRO A 481 -13.35 7.69 -7.56
C PRO A 481 -13.58 8.70 -6.43
N ALA A 482 -13.87 9.96 -6.79
CA ALA A 482 -14.40 10.92 -5.85
C ALA A 482 -15.69 10.35 -5.20
N SER A 483 -15.72 10.36 -3.87
CA SER A 483 -16.93 10.05 -3.09
C SER A 483 -17.95 11.18 -3.17
#